data_AF-A0A419X5P7-F1
#
_entry.id   AF-A0A419X5P7-F1
#
_cell.length_a   1.000
_cell.length_b   1.000
_cell.length_c   1.000
_cell.angle_alpha   90.00
_cell.angle_beta   90.00
_cell.angle_gamma   90.00
#
_symmetry.space_group_name_H-M   'P 1'
#
loop_
_entity.id
_entity.type
_entity.pdbx_description
1 polymer ?
#
loop_
_entity_poly.entity_id
_entity_poly.type
_entity_poly.pdbx_seq_one_letter_code
_entity_poly.pdbx_strand_id
1 'polypeptide(L)'
;MNYLSKILLLSVLICGIGLSSCKEEAKEPVKKETTKKVAKKKEVKKPTPKPVEKKKLEPVVEKVPNKYFLIVASFENKTNAEKLQSRLKKDGYVSNIHNAKNGFFRVSYKAFSDRKLAFQELASVRATEEHKDTWLYIKR
;
A
#
# COMPACT_ATOMS: atom_id res chain seq x y z
N MET A 1 -22.75 9.31 44.21
CA MET A 1 -21.74 8.24 44.11
C MET A 1 -22.39 6.90 44.45
N ASN A 2 -21.85 5.78 43.93
CA ASN A 2 -21.69 4.48 44.63
C ASN A 2 -21.22 3.39 43.63
N TYR A 3 -19.99 3.52 43.13
CA TYR A 3 -19.37 2.51 42.25
C TYR A 3 -18.83 1.28 43.03
N LEU A 4 -18.99 1.24 44.35
CA LEU A 4 -18.39 0.25 45.25
C LEU A 4 -19.08 -1.14 45.22
N SER A 5 -20.25 -1.26 44.61
CA SER A 5 -21.02 -2.53 44.58
C SER A 5 -20.66 -3.46 43.40
N LYS A 6 -19.78 -3.04 42.47
CA LYS A 6 -19.44 -3.83 41.26
C LYS A 6 -18.11 -4.58 41.34
N ILE A 7 -17.42 -4.56 42.48
CA ILE A 7 -16.09 -5.18 42.66
C ILE A 7 -16.20 -6.59 43.29
N LEU A 8 -17.37 -6.99 43.79
CA LEU A 8 -17.59 -8.26 44.50
C LEU A 8 -18.05 -9.43 43.61
N LEU A 9 -17.49 -9.59 42.41
CA LEU A 9 -17.70 -10.78 41.56
C LEU A 9 -16.38 -11.22 40.88
N LEU A 10 -15.41 -11.63 41.70
CA LEU A 10 -14.13 -12.17 41.25
C LEU A 10 -13.72 -13.42 42.05
N SER A 11 -14.33 -14.58 41.76
CA SER A 11 -13.77 -15.92 42.08
C SER A 11 -14.68 -17.10 41.70
N VAL A 12 -14.43 -17.76 40.56
CA VAL A 12 -14.41 -19.24 40.33
C VAL A 12 -13.70 -19.40 38.96
N LEU A 13 -12.41 -19.73 38.86
CA LEU A 13 -11.68 -20.97 39.18
C LEU A 13 -11.80 -22.07 38.09
N ILE A 14 -10.78 -22.10 37.21
CA ILE A 14 -10.07 -23.27 36.63
C ILE A 14 -10.89 -24.42 36.01
N CYS A 15 -10.68 -24.67 34.71
CA CYS A 15 -10.20 -25.97 34.17
C CYS A 15 -10.01 -25.94 32.65
N GLY A 16 -9.05 -26.73 32.12
CA GLY A 16 -8.98 -27.09 30.69
C GLY A 16 -7.75 -26.63 29.92
N ILE A 17 -6.59 -27.25 30.17
CA ILE A 17 -5.50 -27.30 29.17
C ILE A 17 -5.93 -28.28 28.07
N GLY A 18 -5.93 -27.85 26.81
CA GLY A 18 -6.32 -28.68 25.67
C GLY A 18 -5.53 -28.31 24.41
N LEU A 19 -4.40 -28.99 24.20
CA LEU A 19 -3.68 -28.96 22.92
C LEU A 19 -4.42 -29.86 21.92
N SER A 20 -5.16 -29.27 20.98
CA SER A 20 -5.67 -30.00 19.80
C SER A 20 -5.09 -29.41 18.53
N SER A 21 -3.96 -29.99 18.13
CA SER A 21 -3.36 -29.81 16.81
C SER A 21 -4.22 -30.54 15.76
N CYS A 22 -5.17 -29.82 15.15
CA CYS A 22 -5.86 -30.31 13.96
C CYS A 22 -4.96 -30.10 12.74
N LYS A 23 -4.19 -31.15 12.44
CA LYS A 23 -3.51 -31.38 11.17
C LYS A 23 -4.56 -31.58 10.07
N GLU A 24 -4.54 -30.76 9.02
CA GLU A 24 -5.26 -31.08 7.79
C GLU A 24 -4.31 -30.94 6.59
N GLU A 25 -4.15 -32.04 5.86
CA GLU A 25 -3.29 -32.16 4.70
C GLU A 25 -4.09 -32.02 3.40
N ALA A 26 -3.43 -31.46 2.39
CA ALA A 26 -3.77 -31.58 0.96
C ALA A 26 -5.12 -31.03 0.47
N LYS A 27 -5.01 -30.02 -0.41
CA LYS A 27 -5.41 -30.16 -1.83
C LYS A 27 -4.92 -28.99 -2.69
N GLU A 28 -3.91 -29.25 -3.52
CA GLU A 28 -3.97 -28.84 -4.93
C GLU A 28 -5.14 -29.61 -5.60
N PRO A 29 -5.83 -29.10 -6.64
CA PRO A 29 -5.19 -28.55 -7.85
C PRO A 29 -5.97 -27.41 -8.56
N VAL A 30 -5.70 -27.27 -9.87
CA VAL A 30 -6.43 -26.54 -10.95
C VAL A 30 -5.74 -25.30 -11.52
N LYS A 31 -4.64 -25.60 -12.20
CA LYS A 31 -4.23 -25.11 -13.54
C LYS A 31 -5.36 -24.48 -14.40
N LYS A 32 -5.12 -23.25 -14.86
CA LYS A 32 -5.57 -22.62 -16.13
C LYS A 32 -4.37 -21.77 -16.59
N GLU A 33 -3.63 -21.97 -17.68
CA GLU A 33 -3.99 -22.24 -19.10
C GLU A 33 -5.21 -21.43 -19.56
N THR A 34 -5.15 -20.50 -20.53
CA THR A 34 -4.11 -20.08 -21.51
C THR A 34 -4.13 -18.52 -21.55
N THR A 35 -3.19 -17.73 -22.06
CA THR A 35 -2.32 -17.74 -23.27
C THR A 35 -1.20 -16.67 -23.05
N LYS A 36 -0.15 -16.39 -23.87
CA LYS A 36 0.28 -16.78 -25.23
C LYS A 36 1.82 -16.68 -25.33
N LYS A 37 2.46 -17.74 -25.82
CA LYS A 37 3.91 -17.83 -26.08
C LYS A 37 4.17 -17.49 -27.55
N VAL A 38 5.07 -16.54 -27.84
CA VAL A 38 5.76 -16.46 -29.14
C VAL A 38 7.23 -16.11 -28.90
N ALA A 39 8.13 -16.86 -29.53
CA ALA A 39 9.58 -16.67 -29.43
C ALA A 39 10.24 -17.05 -30.76
N LYS A 40 11.44 -16.49 -31.02
CA LYS A 40 12.41 -16.86 -32.08
C LYS A 40 11.97 -16.61 -33.55
N LYS A 41 12.84 -16.40 -34.57
CA LYS A 41 14.28 -15.99 -34.68
C LYS A 41 14.69 -16.02 -36.18
N LYS A 42 15.62 -15.13 -36.63
CA LYS A 42 16.48 -15.23 -37.86
C LYS A 42 15.79 -15.05 -39.26
N GLU A 43 16.42 -14.55 -40.35
CA GLU A 43 17.74 -13.89 -40.59
C GLU A 43 17.90 -13.22 -42.00
N VAL A 44 18.95 -12.39 -42.16
CA VAL A 44 19.65 -11.91 -43.40
C VAL A 44 18.88 -11.13 -44.52
N LYS A 45 19.20 -9.83 -44.68
CA LYS A 45 20.02 -9.26 -45.79
C LYS A 45 20.48 -7.82 -45.47
N LYS A 46 21.59 -7.37 -46.08
CA LYS A 46 22.46 -6.22 -45.75
C LYS A 46 22.77 -5.44 -47.06
N PRO A 47 23.18 -4.14 -47.09
CA PRO A 47 22.81 -2.94 -46.31
C PRO A 47 22.40 -1.76 -47.25
N THR A 48 22.58 -0.50 -46.80
CA THR A 48 22.70 0.79 -47.56
C THR A 48 21.39 1.55 -47.86
N PRO A 49 21.39 2.90 -47.78
CA PRO A 49 21.96 3.79 -46.75
C PRO A 49 20.85 4.47 -45.91
N LYS A 50 21.15 4.89 -44.67
CA LYS A 50 20.18 5.55 -43.78
C LYS A 50 19.69 6.90 -44.36
N PRO A 51 18.38 7.09 -44.59
CA PRO A 51 17.79 8.43 -44.50
C PRO A 51 17.93 8.93 -43.06
N VAL A 52 18.23 10.21 -42.87
CA VAL A 52 18.32 10.81 -41.54
C VAL A 52 16.94 10.82 -40.91
N GLU A 53 16.73 9.88 -39.98
CA GLU A 53 15.50 9.74 -39.23
C GLU A 53 15.25 11.02 -38.41
N LYS A 54 14.27 11.81 -38.84
CA LYS A 54 13.76 12.94 -38.06
C LYS A 54 13.19 12.37 -36.76
N LYS A 55 14.03 12.36 -35.72
CA LYS A 55 13.69 11.88 -34.39
C LYS A 55 12.43 12.59 -33.93
N LYS A 56 11.29 11.91 -34.04
CA LYS A 56 10.02 12.35 -33.50
C LYS A 56 10.25 12.51 -32.01
N LEU A 57 10.35 13.76 -31.56
CA LEU A 57 10.41 14.07 -30.14
C LEU A 57 9.04 13.68 -29.58
N GLU A 58 8.97 12.48 -28.99
CA GLU A 58 7.86 12.14 -28.13
C GLU A 58 7.79 13.24 -27.07
N PRO A 59 6.61 13.88 -26.87
CA PRO A 59 6.51 14.93 -25.88
C PRO A 59 6.86 14.30 -24.53
N VAL A 60 7.92 14.81 -23.89
CA VAL A 60 8.23 14.45 -22.51
C VAL A 60 7.07 14.96 -21.67
N VAL A 61 6.13 14.08 -21.37
CA VAL A 61 5.00 14.37 -20.50
C VAL A 61 5.59 14.58 -19.12
N GLU A 62 5.87 15.84 -18.78
CA GLU A 62 6.36 16.22 -17.47
C GLU A 62 5.38 15.73 -16.41
N LYS A 63 5.78 14.69 -15.69
CA LYS A 63 4.92 14.03 -14.72
C LYS A 63 4.76 14.94 -13.51
N VAL A 64 3.66 15.70 -13.49
CA VAL A 64 3.33 16.67 -12.43
C VAL A 64 3.57 16.03 -11.05
N PRO A 65 4.41 16.63 -10.19
CA PRO A 65 4.80 16.01 -8.93
C PRO A 65 3.61 15.93 -7.96
N ASN A 66 3.54 14.82 -7.22
CA ASN A 66 2.53 14.63 -6.18
C ASN A 66 2.73 15.63 -5.04
N LYS A 67 1.65 16.33 -4.65
CA LYS A 67 1.63 17.31 -3.54
C LYS A 67 0.71 16.87 -2.40
N TYR A 68 -0.21 15.94 -2.65
CA TYR A 68 -1.28 15.54 -1.74
C TYR A 68 -1.12 14.07 -1.38
N PHE A 69 -1.06 13.74 -0.10
CA PHE A 69 -0.72 12.39 0.38
C PHE A 69 -1.71 11.95 1.47
N LEU A 70 -2.36 10.79 1.28
CA LEU A 70 -3.22 10.21 2.32
C LEU A 70 -2.37 9.41 3.30
N ILE A 71 -2.39 9.83 4.57
CA ILE A 71 -1.61 9.28 5.67
C ILE A 71 -2.47 8.31 6.48
N VAL A 72 -1.96 7.10 6.70
CA VAL A 72 -2.62 6.06 7.51
C VAL A 72 -2.07 5.98 8.93
N ALA A 73 -0.80 6.35 9.14
CA ALA A 73 -0.16 6.31 10.46
C ALA A 73 1.00 7.31 10.56
N SER A 74 1.40 7.62 11.80
CA SER A 74 2.55 8.48 12.10
C SER A 74 3.29 7.93 13.31
N PHE A 75 4.58 7.62 13.16
CA PHE A 75 5.38 6.96 14.20
C PHE A 75 6.52 7.86 14.67
N GLU A 76 6.83 7.84 15.96
CA GLU A 76 8.05 8.46 16.48
C GLU A 76 9.31 7.67 16.05
N ASN A 77 9.23 6.33 16.06
CA ASN A 77 10.32 5.47 15.63
C ASN A 77 10.30 5.24 14.11
N LYS A 78 11.39 5.64 13.42
CA LYS A 78 11.58 5.51 11.97
C LYS A 78 11.46 4.07 11.46
N THR A 79 12.00 3.09 12.17
CA THR A 79 11.95 1.67 11.79
C THR A 79 10.51 1.13 11.77
N ASN A 80 9.62 1.66 12.62
CA ASN A 80 8.20 1.28 12.58
C ASN A 80 7.49 1.87 11.34
N ALA A 81 7.82 3.11 10.96
CA ALA A 81 7.34 3.70 9.72
C ALA A 81 7.84 2.94 8.47
N GLU A 82 9.11 2.50 8.47
CA GLU A 82 9.71 1.70 7.40
C GLU A 82 9.09 0.29 7.28
N LYS A 83 8.79 -0.36 8.41
CA LYS A 83 8.05 -1.63 8.44
C LYS A 83 6.66 -1.48 7.81
N LEU A 84 5.89 -0.46 8.20
CA LEU A 84 4.57 -0.22 7.60
C LEU A 84 4.66 0.14 6.12
N GLN A 85 5.59 1.02 5.74
CA GLN A 85 5.81 1.38 4.33
C GLN A 85 6.14 0.15 3.48
N SER A 86 6.97 -0.76 4.02
CA SER A 86 7.36 -2.00 3.35
C SER A 86 6.20 -2.98 3.21
N ARG A 87 5.29 -3.04 4.20
CA ARG A 87 4.05 -3.81 4.11
C ARG A 87 3.14 -3.25 3.02
N LEU A 88 2.82 -1.96 3.09
CA LEU A 88 1.99 -1.26 2.11
C LEU A 88 2.51 -1.42 0.68
N LYS A 89 3.84 -1.36 0.47
CA LYS A 89 4.45 -1.61 -0.85
C LYS A 89 4.26 -3.05 -1.35
N LYS A 90 4.34 -4.06 -0.46
CA LYS A 90 4.04 -5.46 -0.81
C LYS A 90 2.57 -5.65 -1.16
N ASP A 91 1.69 -4.92 -0.48
CA ASP A 91 0.24 -4.91 -0.73
C ASP A 91 -0.16 -4.05 -1.96
N GLY A 92 0.81 -3.50 -2.70
CA GLY A 92 0.61 -2.76 -3.95
C GLY A 92 0.42 -1.24 -3.83
N TYR A 93 0.50 -0.66 -2.62
CA TYR A 93 0.28 0.77 -2.40
C TYR A 93 1.51 1.65 -2.70
N VAL A 94 1.24 2.88 -3.15
CA VAL A 94 2.26 3.91 -3.42
C VAL A 94 2.67 4.60 -2.11
N SER A 95 3.44 3.89 -1.28
CA SER A 95 3.75 4.31 0.08
C SER A 95 5.05 5.12 0.22
N ASN A 96 4.96 6.26 0.90
CA ASN A 96 6.06 7.20 1.16
C ASN A 96 6.13 7.57 2.66
N ILE A 97 7.32 7.87 3.16
CA ILE A 97 7.53 8.38 4.53
C ILE A 97 7.79 9.89 4.44
N HIS A 98 7.09 10.66 5.26
CA HIS A 98 7.19 12.12 5.32
C HIS A 98 7.57 12.55 6.73
N ASN A 99 8.66 13.31 6.86
CA ASN A 99 9.11 13.84 8.15
C ASN A 99 8.17 14.98 8.59
N ALA A 100 7.62 14.86 9.79
CA ALA A 100 6.84 15.89 10.43
C ALA A 100 7.74 16.81 11.27
N LYS A 101 7.35 18.08 11.43
CA LYS A 101 8.11 19.08 12.20
C LYS A 101 8.29 18.73 13.68
N ASN A 102 7.46 17.84 14.23
CA ASN A 102 7.53 17.35 15.60
C ASN A 102 8.39 16.07 15.76
N GLY A 103 9.18 15.69 14.76
CA GLY A 103 10.06 14.51 14.81
C GLY A 103 9.40 13.18 14.40
N PHE A 104 8.09 13.17 14.10
CA PHE A 104 7.38 11.96 13.70
C PHE A 104 7.51 11.65 12.20
N PHE A 105 7.44 10.37 11.85
CA PHE A 105 7.50 9.82 10.51
C PHE A 105 6.09 9.39 10.06
N ARG A 106 5.47 10.19 9.18
CA ARG A 106 4.14 9.94 8.62
C ARG A 106 4.23 8.99 7.44
N VAL A 107 3.42 7.94 7.42
CA VAL A 107 3.38 6.96 6.32
C VAL A 107 2.15 7.20 5.45
N SER A 108 2.38 7.59 4.19
CA SER A 108 1.31 7.66 3.19
C SER A 108 1.09 6.32 2.50
N TYR A 109 -0.10 6.09 1.95
CA TYR A 109 -0.42 4.90 1.13
C TYR A 109 -0.98 5.26 -0.26
N LYS A 110 -1.51 6.48 -0.42
CA LYS A 110 -1.90 7.07 -1.71
C LYS A 110 -1.29 8.47 -1.87
N ALA A 111 -1.06 8.88 -3.12
CA ALA A 111 -0.44 10.15 -3.48
C ALA A 111 -1.06 10.73 -4.77
N PHE A 112 -1.28 12.04 -4.80
CA PHE A 112 -1.97 12.76 -5.87
C PHE A 112 -1.27 14.07 -6.22
N SER A 113 -1.33 14.44 -7.49
CA SER A 113 -0.96 15.77 -8.01
C SER A 113 -2.11 16.77 -7.92
N ASP A 114 -3.35 16.33 -8.16
CA ASP A 114 -4.54 17.17 -8.07
C ASP A 114 -5.13 17.24 -6.65
N ARG A 115 -5.65 18.43 -6.28
CA ARG A 115 -6.26 18.70 -4.99
C ARG A 115 -7.65 18.10 -4.87
N LYS A 116 -8.50 18.27 -5.89
CA LYS A 116 -9.91 17.89 -5.83
C LYS A 116 -10.04 16.37 -5.70
N LEU A 117 -9.28 15.62 -6.49
CA LEU A 117 -9.18 14.17 -6.44
C LEU A 117 -8.71 13.68 -5.06
N ALA A 118 -7.70 14.32 -4.46
CA ALA A 118 -7.20 13.93 -3.14
C ALA A 118 -8.24 14.12 -2.01
N PHE A 119 -9.03 15.19 -2.06
CA PHE A 119 -10.12 15.42 -1.10
C PHE A 119 -11.34 14.52 -1.35
N GLN A 120 -11.65 14.22 -2.62
CA GLN A 120 -12.70 13.26 -2.97
C GLN A 120 -12.33 11.86 -2.46
N GLU A 121 -11.10 11.42 -2.69
CA GLU A 121 -10.61 10.13 -2.19
C GLU A 121 -10.59 10.10 -0.66
N LEU A 122 -10.15 11.19 0.01
CA LEU A 122 -10.19 11.30 1.46
C LEU A 122 -11.62 11.08 2.01
N ALA A 123 -12.64 11.66 1.37
CA ALA A 123 -14.03 11.44 1.76
C ALA A 123 -14.46 9.98 1.58
N SER A 124 -14.14 9.38 0.43
CA SER A 124 -14.45 7.98 0.13
C SER A 124 -13.80 7.00 1.10
N VAL A 125 -12.50 7.14 1.40
CA VAL A 125 -11.80 6.21 2.32
C VAL A 125 -12.22 6.40 3.77
N ARG A 126 -12.63 7.61 4.18
CA ARG A 126 -13.09 7.84 5.56
C ARG A 126 -14.52 7.36 5.81
N ALA A 127 -15.27 7.05 4.76
CA ALA A 127 -16.55 6.35 4.85
C ALA A 127 -16.39 4.83 5.12
N THR A 128 -15.17 4.28 5.09
CA THR A 128 -14.90 2.89 5.47
C THR A 128 -14.27 2.82 6.86
N GLU A 129 -14.66 1.81 7.65
CA GLU A 129 -14.13 1.61 9.01
C GLU A 129 -12.62 1.36 9.03
N GLU A 130 -12.06 0.76 7.97
CA GLU A 130 -10.62 0.46 7.85
C GLU A 130 -9.75 1.73 7.78
N HIS A 131 -10.30 2.83 7.25
CA HIS A 131 -9.52 4.02 6.90
C HIS A 131 -10.14 5.34 7.41
N LYS A 132 -11.14 5.29 8.30
CA LYS A 132 -11.79 6.47 8.93
C LYS A 132 -10.85 7.50 9.55
N ASP A 133 -9.72 7.05 10.10
CA ASP A 133 -8.71 7.89 10.73
C ASP A 133 -7.68 8.48 9.75
N THR A 134 -7.80 8.17 8.44
CA THR A 134 -6.93 8.73 7.40
C THR A 134 -7.01 10.25 7.36
N TRP A 135 -5.86 10.91 7.26
CA TRP A 135 -5.79 12.37 7.04
C TRP A 135 -4.94 12.74 5.83
N LEU A 136 -5.18 13.93 5.29
CA LEU A 136 -4.45 14.45 4.14
C LEU A 136 -3.23 15.27 4.59
N TYR A 137 -2.05 14.90 4.11
CA TYR A 137 -0.85 15.71 4.18
C TYR A 137 -0.64 16.46 2.86
N ILE A 138 -0.49 17.78 2.94
CA ILE A 138 -0.18 18.64 1.80
C ILE A 138 1.30 19.04 1.90
N LYS A 139 2.11 18.58 0.96
CA LYS A 139 3.50 18.98 0.81
C LYS A 139 3.54 20.40 0.22
N ARG A 140 4.15 21.32 0.96
CA ARG A 140 4.48 22.68 0.50
C ARG A 140 5.78 22.64 -0.30
#